data_AF-A0A506V7I0-F1
#
_entry.id   AF-A0A506V7I0-F1
#
_cell.length_a   1.000
_cell.length_b   1.000
_cell.length_c   1.000
_cell.angle_alpha   90.00
_cell.angle_beta   90.00
_cell.angle_gamma   90.00
#
_symmetry.space_group_name_H-M   'P 1'
#
loop_
_entity.id
_entity.type
_entity.pdbx_description
1 polymer ?
#
loop_
_entity_poly.entity_id
_entity_poly.type
_entity_poly.pdbx_seq_one_letter_code
_entity_poly.pdbx_strand_id
1 'polypeptide(L)'
;MKELNTQEIAVVSGAGIFADYGNDVGTSLGEILDALILQYGNRETAYKVNFAKIGAGIGKLVELRFAEGFNSISQGISNIFNSFGSGSKS
;
A
#
# COMPACT_ATOMS: atom_id res chain seq x y z
N MET A 1 17.66 -31.91 12.87
CA MET A 1 16.69 -31.03 12.19
C MET A 1 16.77 -29.68 12.86
N LYS A 2 17.04 -28.61 12.11
CA LYS A 2 17.13 -27.25 12.66
C LYS A 2 15.71 -26.68 12.65
N GLU A 3 15.21 -26.23 13.80
CA GLU A 3 13.91 -25.57 13.86
C GLU A 3 14.01 -24.22 13.13
N LEU A 4 13.09 -24.01 12.19
CA LEU A 4 12.99 -22.75 11.47
C LEU A 4 12.35 -21.70 12.38
N ASN A 5 12.84 -20.47 12.31
CA ASN A 5 12.18 -19.38 13.01
C ASN A 5 10.87 -18.98 12.28
N THR A 6 9.99 -18.25 12.96
CA THR A 6 8.68 -17.85 12.43
C THR A 6 8.74 -17.04 11.12
N GLN A 7 9.81 -16.28 10.88
CA GLN A 7 10.03 -15.54 9.63
C GLN A 7 10.44 -16.46 8.48
N GLU A 8 11.32 -17.42 8.74
CA GLU A 8 11.71 -18.41 7.72
C GLU A 8 10.52 -19.28 7.31
N ILE A 9 9.67 -19.64 8.27
CA ILE A 9 8.41 -20.36 8.01
C ILE A 9 7.47 -19.51 7.14
N ALA A 10 7.36 -18.20 7.40
CA ALA A 10 6.51 -17.31 6.62
C ALA A 10 6.97 -17.22 5.15
N VAL A 11 8.28 -17.10 4.93
CA VAL A 11 8.88 -17.07 3.57
C VAL A 11 8.66 -18.39 2.83
N VAL A 12 8.84 -19.54 3.49
CA VAL A 12 8.66 -20.86 2.87
C VAL A 12 7.19 -21.20 2.63
N SER A 13 6.28 -20.69 3.46
CA SER A 13 4.83 -20.91 3.34
C SER A 13 4.12 -19.94 2.39
N GLY A 14 4.83 -18.95 1.84
CA GLY A 14 4.26 -17.93 0.96
C GLY A 14 3.40 -16.89 1.68
N ALA A 15 3.55 -16.77 3.00
CA ALA A 15 2.90 -15.73 3.77
C ALA A 15 3.50 -14.36 3.38
N GLY A 16 2.67 -13.46 2.86
CA GLY A 16 3.08 -12.14 2.37
C GLY A 16 3.02 -12.00 0.85
N ILE A 17 2.88 -13.08 0.07
CA ILE A 17 2.90 -13.01 -1.40
C ILE A 17 1.76 -12.12 -1.95
N PHE A 18 0.56 -12.21 -1.38
CA PHE A 18 -0.54 -11.37 -1.84
C PHE A 18 -0.39 -9.94 -1.36
N ALA A 19 0.18 -9.73 -0.17
CA ALA A 19 0.51 -8.41 0.34
C ALA A 19 1.58 -7.72 -0.53
N ASP A 20 2.60 -8.45 -0.96
CA ASP A 20 3.67 -7.94 -1.82
C ASP A 20 3.15 -7.68 -3.23
N TYR A 21 2.39 -8.61 -3.81
CA TYR A 21 1.75 -8.41 -5.11
C TYR A 21 0.79 -7.21 -5.10
N GLY A 22 0.00 -7.08 -4.04
CA GLY A 22 -0.88 -5.94 -3.83
C GLY A 22 -0.09 -4.63 -3.72
N ASN A 23 1.06 -4.65 -3.05
CA ASN A 23 1.96 -3.49 -2.98
C ASN A 23 2.44 -3.07 -4.38
N ASP A 24 2.90 -4.02 -5.19
CA ASP A 24 3.45 -3.74 -6.52
C ASP A 24 2.40 -3.16 -7.47
N VAL A 25 1.19 -3.73 -7.47
CA VAL A 25 0.05 -3.22 -8.24
C VAL A 25 -0.34 -1.82 -7.75
N GLY A 26 -0.43 -1.63 -6.43
CA GLY A 26 -0.74 -0.34 -5.83
C GLY A 26 0.30 0.73 -6.15
N THR A 27 1.58 0.38 -6.07
CA THR A 27 2.71 1.22 -6.44
C THR A 27 2.61 1.66 -7.89
N SER A 28 2.39 0.72 -8.81
CA SER A 28 2.31 1.01 -10.25
C SER A 28 1.16 1.97 -10.59
N LEU A 29 -0.02 1.74 -10.00
CA LEU A 29 -1.17 2.63 -10.19
C LEU A 29 -0.92 4.03 -9.60
N GLY A 30 -0.33 4.09 -8.40
CA GLY A 30 -0.04 5.35 -7.76
C GLY A 30 1.06 6.14 -8.46
N GLU A 31 2.06 5.47 -9.06
CA GLU A 31 3.09 6.11 -9.90
C GLU A 31 2.49 6.78 -11.13
N ILE A 32 1.55 6.11 -11.80
CA ILE A 32 0.85 6.69 -12.96
C ILE A 32 0.09 7.96 -12.53
N LEU A 33 -0.61 7.91 -11.39
CA LEU A 33 -1.35 9.07 -10.89
C LEU A 33 -0.43 10.22 -10.47
N ASP A 34 0.67 9.92 -9.77
CA ASP A 34 1.67 10.91 -9.37
C ASP A 34 2.28 11.59 -10.61
N ALA A 35 2.63 10.82 -11.64
CA ALA A 35 3.16 11.34 -12.89
C ALA A 35 2.16 12.24 -13.63
N LEU A 36 0.89 11.83 -13.72
CA LEU A 36 -0.17 12.62 -14.36
C LEU A 36 -0.43 13.94 -13.61
N ILE A 37 -0.49 13.90 -12.28
CA ILE A 37 -0.75 15.10 -11.48
C ILE A 37 0.46 16.03 -11.50
N LEU A 38 1.68 15.50 -11.52
CA LEU A 38 2.86 16.32 -11.74
C LEU A 38 2.82 17.00 -13.12
N GLN A 39 2.45 16.26 -14.16
CA GLN A 39 2.42 16.79 -15.54
C GLN A 39 1.31 17.84 -15.76
N TYR A 40 0.11 17.62 -15.25
CA TYR A 40 -1.06 18.48 -15.53
C TYR A 40 -1.40 19.45 -14.38
N GLY A 41 -1.06 19.09 -13.14
CA GLY A 41 -1.36 19.85 -11.95
C GLY A 41 -0.16 20.58 -11.35
N ASN A 42 1.06 20.34 -11.87
CA ASN A 42 2.32 20.94 -11.42
C ASN A 42 2.53 20.85 -9.90
N ARG A 43 2.16 19.71 -9.30
CA ARG A 43 2.34 19.43 -7.88
C ARG A 43 2.77 17.99 -7.67
N GLU A 44 3.65 17.79 -6.69
CA GLU A 44 3.99 16.44 -6.24
C GLU A 44 2.90 15.87 -5.35
N THR A 45 2.68 14.56 -5.50
CA THR A 45 1.72 13.79 -4.70
C THR A 45 2.37 12.51 -4.22
N ALA A 46 1.72 11.84 -3.26
CA ALA A 46 2.20 10.60 -2.68
C ALA A 46 1.25 9.41 -2.95
N TYR A 47 0.58 9.42 -4.11
CA TYR A 47 -0.37 8.36 -4.46
C TYR A 47 0.33 7.02 -4.60
N LYS A 48 1.57 6.95 -5.12
CA LYS A 48 2.41 5.75 -5.10
C LYS A 48 2.39 5.07 -3.74
N VAL A 49 2.77 5.80 -2.69
CA VAL A 49 2.91 5.27 -1.33
C VAL A 49 1.55 4.89 -0.74
N ASN A 50 0.52 5.70 -1.00
CA ASN A 50 -0.81 5.46 -0.43
C ASN A 50 -1.52 4.27 -1.10
N PHE A 51 -1.44 4.15 -2.43
CA PHE A 51 -1.99 3.01 -3.15
C PHE A 51 -1.21 1.72 -2.88
N ALA A 52 0.11 1.78 -2.70
CA ALA A 52 0.91 0.64 -2.23
C ALA A 52 0.39 0.09 -0.88
N LYS A 53 0.08 0.98 0.08
CA LYS A 53 -0.50 0.59 1.38
C LYS A 53 -1.88 -0.04 1.26
N ILE A 54 -2.73 0.51 0.37
CA ILE A 54 -4.06 -0.03 0.11
C ILE A 54 -3.95 -1.42 -0.51
N GLY A 55 -3.15 -1.56 -1.57
CA GLY A 55 -2.94 -2.83 -2.26
C GLY A 55 -2.33 -3.90 -1.35
N ALA A 56 -1.30 -3.55 -0.58
CA ALA A 56 -0.74 -4.46 0.43
C ALA A 56 -1.75 -4.85 1.50
N GLY A 57 -2.60 -3.89 1.92
CA GLY A 57 -3.68 -4.16 2.85
C GLY A 57 -4.71 -5.15 2.29
N ILE A 58 -5.10 -5.01 1.02
CA ILE A 58 -5.97 -5.99 0.33
C ILE A 58 -5.32 -7.37 0.29
N GLY A 59 -4.03 -7.44 -0.05
CA GLY A 59 -3.28 -8.69 -0.04
C GLY A 59 -3.26 -9.37 1.33
N LYS A 60 -3.06 -8.60 2.40
CA LYS A 60 -3.17 -9.09 3.78
C LYS A 60 -4.57 -9.61 4.13
N LEU A 61 -5.64 -9.01 3.58
CA LEU A 61 -7.00 -9.54 3.77
C LEU A 61 -7.17 -10.91 3.10
N VAL A 62 -6.60 -11.11 1.91
CA VAL A 62 -6.58 -12.41 1.22
C VAL A 62 -5.80 -13.45 2.01
N GLU A 63 -4.73 -13.02 2.68
CA GLU A 63 -3.92 -13.83 3.61
C GLU A 63 -4.56 -14.04 4.99
N LEU A 64 -5.82 -13.62 5.18
CA LEU A 64 -6.55 -13.71 6.46
C LEU A 64 -5.94 -12.89 7.61
N ARG A 65 -5.03 -11.96 7.32
CA ARG A 65 -4.41 -11.02 8.27
C ARG A 65 -5.28 -9.77 8.41
N PHE A 66 -6.54 -9.96 8.82
CA PHE A 66 -7.59 -8.94 8.74
C PHE A 66 -7.25 -7.63 9.46
N ALA A 67 -6.77 -7.70 10.71
CA ALA A 67 -6.44 -6.51 11.48
C ALA A 67 -5.36 -5.64 10.78
N GLU A 68 -4.30 -6.28 10.28
CA GLU A 68 -3.24 -5.57 9.56
C GLU A 68 -3.70 -5.06 8.19
N GLY A 69 -4.54 -5.84 7.51
CA GLY A 69 -5.13 -5.46 6.22
C GLY A 69 -5.98 -4.21 6.33
N PHE A 70 -6.94 -4.20 7.27
CA PHE A 70 -7.80 -3.03 7.51
C PHE A 70 -7.00 -1.80 7.95
N ASN A 71 -6.01 -1.96 8.84
CA ASN A 71 -5.16 -0.85 9.25
C ASN A 71 -4.37 -0.27 8.07
N SER A 72 -3.81 -1.11 7.20
CA SER A 72 -3.04 -0.66 6.04
C SER A 72 -3.92 0.10 5.03
N ILE A 73 -5.13 -0.41 4.75
CA ILE A 73 -6.11 0.24 3.88
C ILE A 73 -6.56 1.59 4.48
N SER A 74 -6.93 1.59 5.76
CA SER A 74 -7.41 2.78 6.45
C SER A 74 -6.36 3.90 6.43
N GLN A 75 -5.09 3.58 6.71
CA GLN A 75 -4.00 4.55 6.63
C GLN A 75 -3.80 5.09 5.21
N GLY A 76 -3.82 4.23 4.19
CA GLY A 76 -3.68 4.67 2.80
C GLY A 76 -4.80 5.62 2.37
N ILE A 77 -6.05 5.29 2.72
CA ILE A 77 -7.21 6.14 2.42
C ILE A 77 -7.14 7.46 3.21
N SER A 78 -6.84 7.40 4.51
CA SER A 78 -6.75 8.60 5.35
C SER A 78 -5.69 9.58 4.84
N ASN A 79 -4.52 9.08 4.44
CA ASN A 79 -3.46 9.90 3.84
C ASN A 79 -3.92 10.59 2.56
N ILE A 80 -4.68 9.88 1.70
CA ILE A 80 -5.25 10.46 0.49
C ILE A 80 -6.21 11.60 0.84
N PHE A 81 -7.16 11.37 1.74
CA PHE A 81 -8.11 12.42 2.16
C PHE A 81 -7.41 13.64 2.78
N ASN A 82 -6.42 13.42 3.63
CA ASN A 82 -5.65 14.50 4.24
C ASN A 82 -4.89 15.31 3.19
N SER A 83 -4.37 14.66 2.14
CA SER A 83 -3.67 15.34 1.04
C SER A 83 -4.59 16.24 0.20
N PHE A 84 -5.88 15.90 0.10
CA PHE A 84 -6.88 16.77 -0.51
C PHE A 84 -7.27 17.96 0.39
N GLY A 85 -7.43 17.71 1.69
CA GLY A 85 -7.84 18.74 2.66
C GLY A 85 -6.81 19.85 2.90
N SER A 86 -5.51 19.56 2.73
CA SER A 86 -4.44 20.55 2.86
C SER A 86 -4.27 21.48 1.65
N GLY A 87 -4.95 21.21 0.54
CA GLY A 87 -4.87 22.01 -0.69
C GLY A 87 -5.71 23.28 -0.73
N SER A 88 -6.48 23.61 0.33
CA SER A 88 -7.38 24.78 0.34
C SER A 88 -6.80 26.04 1.01
N LYS A 89 -5.49 26.07 1.29
CA LYS A 89 -4.82 27.27 1.82
C LYS A 89 -3.65 27.66 0.92
N SER A 90 -3.97 28.32 -0.19
CA SER A 90 -3.06 29.19 -0.92
C SER A 90 -3.87 30.33 -1.52
#